data_AF-P91994-F1
#
_entry.id   AF-P91994-F1
#
_cell.length_a   1.000
_cell.length_b   1.000
_cell.length_c   1.000
_cell.angle_alpha   90.00
_cell.angle_beta   90.00
_cell.angle_gamma   90.00
#
_symmetry.space_group_name_H-M   'P 1'
#
loop_
_entity.id
_entity.type
_entity.pdbx_description
1 polymer ?
#
loop_
_entity_poly.entity_id
_entity_poly.type
_entity_poly.pdbx_seq_one_letter_code
_entity_poly.pdbx_strand_id
1 'polypeptide(L)'
;MTVLMLIWMSYGPISIALSVVIFCILAVSLKFKSIFYRIVQFDILMNTVFYVNCITYKLKTIEEYHRVLLLIFESYPSLFILREGLSFWAYRFQCSSLLLKCIFRFTYAKYPFAAEIWKKHYRLIMVSTIFYSILLTIPFVFITKEHHGFDYYAFTMNIETVIYLLLTIYLGRLTKLSLKKRSKRFAESIKKLNNYIYCDLFIHGVAFFGVMIPKMLSFEWTEETKDYILTFTVDAINLASTYIIIICDSNLRKILFCHTKKLTTSVFQVSAVPVSKLIVSPQ
;
A
#
# COMPACT_ATOMS: atom_id res chain seq x y z
N MET A 1 -9.99 27.31 -1.70
CA MET A 1 -9.73 25.85 -1.70
C MET A 1 -10.63 25.21 -2.75
N THR A 2 -10.07 24.59 -3.80
CA THR A 2 -10.87 23.98 -4.88
C THR A 2 -11.62 22.74 -4.36
N VAL A 3 -12.79 22.40 -4.94
CA VAL A 3 -13.55 21.17 -4.60
C VAL A 3 -12.64 19.94 -4.65
N LEU A 4 -11.73 19.92 -5.61
CA LEU A 4 -10.72 18.88 -5.78
C LEU A 4 -9.81 18.73 -4.55
N MET A 5 -9.37 19.84 -3.95
CA MET A 5 -8.55 19.83 -2.74
C MET A 5 -9.32 19.32 -1.52
N LEU A 6 -10.62 19.62 -1.41
CA LEU A 6 -11.48 19.08 -0.34
C LEU A 6 -11.66 17.56 -0.46
N ILE A 7 -11.93 17.06 -1.67
CA ILE A 7 -12.00 15.61 -1.95
C ILE A 7 -10.66 14.95 -1.60
N TRP A 8 -9.56 15.58 -1.98
CA TRP A 8 -8.23 15.06 -1.72
C TRP A 8 -7.87 15.03 -0.23
N MET A 9 -8.23 16.09 0.52
CA MET A 9 -8.04 16.15 1.96
C MET A 9 -8.91 15.13 2.71
N SER A 10 -10.10 14.80 2.20
CA SER A 10 -11.00 13.81 2.81
C SER A 10 -10.64 12.36 2.48
N TYR A 11 -10.13 12.11 1.26
CA TYR A 11 -9.69 10.77 0.82
C TYR A 11 -8.65 10.17 1.77
N GLY A 12 -7.69 10.97 2.20
CA GLY A 12 -6.60 10.57 3.07
C GLY A 12 -7.03 9.95 4.40
N PRO A 13 -7.68 10.72 5.29
CA PRO A 13 -8.17 10.23 6.57
C PRO A 13 -9.08 9.01 6.46
N ILE A 14 -9.99 8.98 5.47
CA ILE A 14 -10.87 7.83 5.23
C ILE A 14 -10.04 6.58 4.90
N SER A 15 -9.01 6.73 4.07
CA SER A 15 -8.12 5.64 3.67
C SER A 15 -7.24 5.14 4.81
N ILE A 16 -6.74 6.03 5.69
CA ILE A 16 -6.03 5.62 6.91
C ILE A 16 -6.98 4.82 7.80
N ALA A 17 -8.18 5.33 8.08
CA ALA A 17 -9.15 4.65 8.93
C ALA A 17 -9.45 3.24 8.40
N LEU A 18 -9.66 3.13 7.08
CA LEU A 18 -9.83 1.84 6.42
C LEU A 18 -8.58 0.96 6.58
N SER A 19 -7.38 1.50 6.38
CA SER A 19 -6.11 0.76 6.53
C SER A 19 -5.94 0.20 7.94
N VAL A 20 -6.29 0.96 8.97
CA VAL A 20 -6.28 0.52 10.37
C VAL A 20 -7.30 -0.60 10.59
N VAL A 21 -8.54 -0.46 10.09
CA VAL A 21 -9.57 -1.50 10.20
C VAL A 21 -9.11 -2.80 9.54
N ILE A 22 -8.58 -2.73 8.31
CA ILE A 22 -8.08 -3.90 7.58
C ILE A 22 -6.88 -4.52 8.31
N PHE A 23 -5.94 -3.71 8.79
CA PHE A 23 -4.81 -4.17 9.58
C PHE A 23 -5.28 -4.98 10.80
N CYS A 24 -6.26 -4.47 11.55
CA CYS A 24 -6.84 -5.16 12.71
C CYS A 24 -7.55 -6.47 12.31
N ILE A 25 -8.31 -6.49 11.22
CA ILE A 25 -8.96 -7.71 10.72
C ILE A 25 -7.91 -8.79 10.38
N LEU A 26 -6.82 -8.41 9.69
CA LEU A 26 -5.72 -9.32 9.36
C LEU A 26 -4.94 -9.78 10.61
N ALA A 27 -4.82 -8.92 11.62
CA ALA A 27 -4.15 -9.25 12.87
C ALA A 27 -4.91 -10.32 13.67
N VAL A 28 -6.21 -10.10 13.87
CA VAL A 28 -7.05 -10.85 14.81
C VAL A 28 -7.63 -12.13 14.19
N SER A 29 -8.02 -12.11 12.91
CA SER A 29 -8.73 -13.25 12.32
C SER A 29 -7.82 -14.46 12.08
N LEU A 30 -8.22 -15.62 12.60
CA LEU A 30 -7.56 -16.90 12.34
C LEU A 30 -7.47 -17.22 10.84
N LYS A 31 -8.45 -16.73 10.06
CA LYS A 31 -8.56 -16.96 8.61
C LYS A 31 -7.41 -16.32 7.82
N PHE A 32 -6.80 -15.27 8.37
CA PHE A 32 -5.74 -14.50 7.73
C PHE A 32 -4.36 -14.79 8.34
N LYS A 33 -4.17 -15.94 8.99
CA LYS A 33 -2.88 -16.34 9.58
C LYS A 33 -1.79 -16.73 8.57
N SER A 34 -2.09 -16.78 7.27
CA SER A 34 -1.10 -17.14 6.25
C SER A 34 0.04 -16.11 6.19
N ILE A 35 1.25 -16.57 5.81
CA ILE A 35 2.44 -15.70 5.71
C ILE A 35 2.21 -14.57 4.71
N PHE A 36 1.49 -14.83 3.61
CA PHE A 36 1.15 -13.80 2.64
C PHE A 36 0.41 -12.62 3.27
N TYR A 37 -0.59 -12.89 4.12
CA TYR A 37 -1.30 -11.81 4.82
C TYR A 37 -0.43 -11.09 5.84
N ARG A 38 0.60 -11.74 6.41
CA ARG A 38 1.57 -11.06 7.27
C ARG A 38 2.45 -10.09 6.48
N ILE A 39 2.87 -10.47 5.27
CA ILE A 39 3.57 -9.57 4.35
C ILE A 39 2.68 -8.37 4.00
N VAL A 40 1.42 -8.61 3.60
CA VAL A 40 0.47 -7.52 3.28
C VAL A 40 0.15 -6.65 4.49
N GLN A 41 0.01 -7.23 5.68
CA GLN A 41 -0.22 -6.49 6.91
C GLN A 41 0.94 -5.54 7.22
N PHE A 42 2.17 -6.01 7.03
CA PHE A 42 3.35 -5.18 7.19
C PHE A 42 3.44 -4.06 6.14
N ASP A 43 3.07 -4.37 4.89
CA ASP A 43 2.98 -3.39 3.81
C ASP A 43 1.95 -2.29 4.12
N ILE A 44 0.75 -2.65 4.61
CA ILE A 44 -0.27 -1.69 5.05
C ILE A 44 0.26 -0.81 6.20
N LEU A 45 0.94 -1.39 7.19
CA LEU A 45 1.51 -0.64 8.31
C LEU A 45 2.52 0.40 7.83
N MET A 46 3.50 -0.04 7.05
CA MET A 46 4.57 0.84 6.56
C MET A 46 4.02 1.94 5.66
N ASN A 47 3.11 1.60 4.74
CA ASN A 47 2.49 2.61 3.90
C ASN A 47 1.62 3.60 4.69
N THR A 48 0.98 3.18 5.78
CA THR A 48 0.25 4.09 6.68
C THR A 48 1.23 5.07 7.34
N VAL A 49 2.38 4.59 7.82
CA VAL A 49 3.43 5.44 8.40
C VAL A 49 3.96 6.44 7.37
N PHE A 50 4.23 5.99 6.15
CA PHE A 50 4.68 6.88 5.07
C PHE A 50 3.63 7.90 4.67
N TYR A 51 2.36 7.50 4.60
CA TYR A 51 1.27 8.44 4.33
C TYR A 51 1.20 9.55 5.39
N VAL A 52 1.38 9.21 6.68
CA VAL A 52 1.41 10.22 7.76
C VAL A 52 2.53 11.23 7.54
N ASN A 53 3.72 10.79 7.10
CA ASN A 53 4.79 11.71 6.70
C ASN A 53 4.37 12.59 5.51
N CYS A 54 3.69 12.01 4.51
CA CYS A 54 3.25 12.72 3.31
C CYS A 54 2.23 13.84 3.59
N ILE A 55 1.49 13.80 4.71
CA ILE A 55 0.57 14.88 5.11
C ILE A 55 1.29 16.23 5.18
N THR A 56 2.56 16.24 5.60
CA THR A 56 3.35 17.49 5.70
C THR A 56 3.57 18.17 4.34
N TYR A 57 3.62 17.42 3.23
CA TYR A 57 3.69 18.00 1.89
C TYR A 57 2.38 18.66 1.48
N LYS A 58 1.24 18.05 1.87
CA LYS A 58 -0.09 18.63 1.63
C LYS A 58 -0.30 19.92 2.41
N LEU A 59 0.11 19.92 3.68
CA LEU A 59 0.03 21.11 4.52
C LEU A 59 0.88 22.25 3.94
N LYS A 60 1.99 21.96 3.25
CA LYS A 60 2.80 22.97 2.55
C LYS A 60 2.02 23.69 1.44
N THR A 61 0.99 23.08 0.84
CA THR A 61 0.18 23.72 -0.22
C THR A 61 -0.92 24.63 0.32
N ILE A 62 -1.06 24.76 1.65
CA ILE A 62 -2.00 25.67 2.30
C ILE A 62 -1.18 26.80 2.93
N GLU A 63 -1.41 28.05 2.51
CA GLU A 63 -0.56 29.21 2.89
C GLU A 63 -0.37 29.35 4.41
N GLU A 64 -1.43 29.16 5.18
CA GLU A 64 -1.43 29.24 6.64
C GLU A 64 -0.46 28.25 7.28
N TYR A 65 -0.50 26.99 6.83
CA TYR A 65 0.39 25.94 7.32
C TYR A 65 1.78 26.00 6.70
N HIS A 66 1.93 26.57 5.50
CA HIS A 66 3.22 26.76 4.85
C HIS A 66 4.16 27.58 5.73
N ARG A 67 3.69 28.72 6.26
CA ARG A 67 4.48 29.59 7.14
C ARG A 67 4.89 28.87 8.44
N VAL A 68 3.97 28.12 9.05
CA VAL A 68 4.24 27.34 10.27
C VAL A 68 5.27 26.24 10.00
N LEU A 69 5.13 25.50 8.90
CA LEU A 69 6.08 24.46 8.52
C LEU A 69 7.48 25.01 8.24
N LEU A 70 7.57 26.17 7.57
CA LEU A 70 8.84 26.85 7.34
C LEU A 70 9.52 27.20 8.66
N LEU A 71 8.82 27.83 9.60
CA LEU A 71 9.36 28.15 10.93
C LEU A 71 9.86 26.89 11.68
N ILE A 72 9.13 25.78 11.58
CA ILE A 72 9.53 24.51 12.19
C ILE A 72 10.81 23.98 11.51
N PHE A 73 10.90 24.01 10.18
CA PHE A 73 12.08 23.50 9.46
C PHE A 73 13.31 24.41 9.59
N GLU A 74 13.13 25.71 9.73
CA GLU A 74 14.20 26.65 10.06
C GLU A 74 14.74 26.40 11.48
N SER A 75 13.84 26.14 12.44
CA SER A 75 14.20 25.83 13.83
C SER A 75 14.83 24.44 13.97
N TYR A 76 14.36 23.47 13.17
CA TYR A 76 14.78 22.07 13.21
C TYR A 76 15.06 21.54 11.79
N PRO A 77 16.23 21.89 11.19
CA PRO A 77 16.60 21.43 9.84
C PRO A 77 16.64 19.90 9.71
N SER A 78 16.90 19.19 10.81
CA SER A 78 16.86 17.73 10.86
C SER A 78 15.47 17.15 10.54
N LEU A 79 14.38 17.83 10.91
CA LEU A 79 13.02 17.40 10.57
C LEU A 79 12.75 17.50 9.07
N PHE A 80 13.33 18.51 8.40
CA PHE A 80 13.24 18.64 6.94
C PHE A 80 13.96 17.48 6.25
N ILE A 81 15.21 17.19 6.66
CA ILE A 81 15.99 16.07 6.12
C ILE A 81 15.27 14.74 6.36
N LEU A 82 14.74 14.54 7.58
CA LEU A 82 13.97 13.34 7.92
C LEU A 82 12.73 13.21 7.04
N ARG A 83 11.96 14.29 6.85
CA ARG A 83 10.76 14.28 5.99
C ARG A 83 11.11 13.84 4.56
N GLU A 84 12.13 14.45 3.96
CA GLU A 84 12.57 14.11 2.60
C GLU A 84 13.09 12.68 2.51
N GLY A 85 13.91 12.27 3.49
CA GLY A 85 14.43 10.91 3.56
C GLY A 85 13.34 9.85 3.72
N LEU A 86 12.30 10.13 4.51
CA LEU A 86 11.15 9.23 4.67
C LEU A 86 10.35 9.08 3.37
N SER A 87 10.19 10.15 2.59
CA SER A 87 9.52 10.09 1.28
C SER A 87 10.29 9.23 0.28
N PHE A 88 11.62 9.39 0.23
CA PHE A 88 12.48 8.57 -0.62
C PHE A 88 12.49 7.11 -0.17
N TRP A 89 12.51 6.88 1.14
CA TRP A 89 12.43 5.55 1.71
C TRP A 89 11.08 4.89 1.41
N ALA A 90 9.97 5.63 1.46
CA ALA A 90 8.63 5.11 1.16
C ALA A 90 8.58 4.43 -0.20
N TYR A 91 9.05 5.12 -1.24
CA TYR A 91 9.11 4.58 -2.59
C TYR A 91 9.97 3.31 -2.68
N ARG A 92 11.19 3.35 -2.11
CA ARG A 92 12.10 2.19 -2.17
C ARG A 92 11.59 1.00 -1.38
N PHE A 93 10.93 1.27 -0.26
CA PHE A 93 10.24 0.27 0.53
C PHE A 93 9.13 -0.38 -0.29
N GLN A 94 8.30 0.39 -0.99
CA GLN A 94 7.22 -0.14 -1.84
C GLN A 94 7.76 -1.04 -2.95
N CYS A 95 8.79 -0.60 -3.67
CA CYS A 95 9.44 -1.42 -4.69
C CYS A 95 10.02 -2.73 -4.09
N SER A 96 10.68 -2.62 -2.94
CA SER A 96 11.22 -3.78 -2.21
C SER A 96 10.12 -4.73 -1.72
N SER A 97 8.99 -4.18 -1.25
CA SER A 97 7.81 -4.92 -0.80
C SER A 97 7.15 -5.68 -1.97
N LEU A 98 7.01 -5.06 -3.14
CA LEU A 98 6.53 -5.72 -4.36
C LEU A 98 7.46 -6.87 -4.77
N LEU A 99 8.78 -6.62 -4.80
CA LEU A 99 9.77 -7.63 -5.13
C LEU A 99 9.71 -8.80 -4.13
N LEU A 100 9.57 -8.51 -2.83
CA LEU A 100 9.41 -9.51 -1.78
C LEU A 100 8.17 -10.37 -2.00
N LYS A 101 7.01 -9.77 -2.31
CA LYS A 101 5.77 -10.47 -2.66
C LYS A 101 5.97 -11.39 -3.87
N CYS A 102 6.72 -10.94 -4.87
CA CYS A 102 7.07 -11.74 -6.05
C CYS A 102 8.00 -12.92 -5.74
N ILE A 103 9.01 -12.71 -4.90
CA ILE A 103 9.94 -13.75 -4.43
C ILE A 103 9.16 -14.78 -3.58
N PHE A 104 8.29 -14.32 -2.67
CA PHE A 104 7.40 -15.19 -1.90
C PHE A 104 6.57 -16.08 -2.82
N ARG A 105 5.88 -15.49 -3.80
CA ARG A 105 5.10 -16.25 -4.78
C ARG A 105 5.96 -17.28 -5.52
N PHE A 106 7.11 -16.86 -6.05
CA PHE A 106 7.99 -17.71 -6.83
C PHE A 106 8.53 -18.89 -6.01
N THR A 107 9.05 -18.61 -4.83
CA THR A 107 9.60 -19.63 -3.92
C THR A 107 8.53 -20.60 -3.48
N TYR A 108 7.32 -20.12 -3.18
CA TYR A 108 6.17 -20.98 -2.86
C TYR A 108 5.80 -21.89 -4.04
N ALA A 109 5.82 -21.38 -5.27
CA ALA A 109 5.55 -22.19 -6.46
C ALA A 109 6.64 -23.23 -6.75
N LYS A 110 7.91 -22.86 -6.54
CA LYS A 110 9.06 -23.69 -6.86
C LYS A 110 9.33 -24.76 -5.81
N TYR A 111 9.35 -24.42 -4.52
CA TYR A 111 9.81 -25.31 -3.46
C TYR A 111 8.65 -25.84 -2.58
N PRO A 112 8.48 -27.17 -2.42
CA PRO A 112 7.42 -27.73 -1.57
C PRO A 112 7.51 -27.30 -0.10
N PHE A 113 8.74 -27.15 0.41
CA PHE A 113 9.04 -26.76 1.80
C PHE A 113 9.08 -25.23 2.00
N ALA A 114 8.69 -24.43 1.00
CA ALA A 114 8.75 -22.98 1.08
C ALA A 114 8.00 -22.41 2.29
N ALA A 115 6.83 -22.97 2.63
CA ALA A 115 6.02 -22.51 3.75
C ALA A 115 6.78 -22.53 5.08
N GLU A 116 7.58 -23.58 5.31
CA GLU A 116 8.36 -23.77 6.53
C GLU A 116 9.54 -22.80 6.59
N ILE A 117 10.27 -22.64 5.48
CA ILE A 117 11.37 -21.67 5.38
C ILE A 117 10.87 -20.27 5.66
N TRP A 118 9.78 -19.86 5.00
CA TRP A 118 9.21 -18.54 5.20
C TRP A 118 8.72 -18.35 6.64
N LYS A 119 8.13 -19.37 7.26
CA LYS A 119 7.69 -19.29 8.67
C LYS A 119 8.89 -19.12 9.62
N LYS A 120 9.97 -19.88 9.38
CA LYS A 120 11.19 -19.86 10.19
C LYS A 120 11.94 -18.53 10.07
N HIS A 121 12.05 -17.99 8.86
CA HIS A 121 12.87 -16.81 8.57
C HIS A 121 12.05 -15.53 8.37
N TYR A 122 10.72 -15.56 8.61
CA TYR A 122 9.83 -14.43 8.35
C TYR A 122 10.37 -13.10 8.91
N ARG A 123 10.66 -13.06 10.21
CA ARG A 123 11.14 -11.84 10.88
C ARG A 123 12.44 -11.33 10.27
N LEU A 124 13.38 -12.23 10.01
CA LEU A 124 14.66 -11.88 9.40
C LEU A 124 14.45 -11.27 8.02
N ILE A 125 13.62 -11.90 7.18
CA ILE A 125 13.32 -11.41 5.83
C ILE A 125 12.68 -10.00 5.87
N MET A 126 11.72 -9.76 6.78
CA MET A 126 11.10 -8.44 6.91
C MET A 126 12.11 -7.37 7.35
N VAL A 127 12.93 -7.69 8.35
CA VAL A 127 13.97 -6.78 8.86
C VAL A 127 15.02 -6.50 7.78
N SER A 128 15.47 -7.51 7.05
CA SER A 128 16.37 -7.33 5.91
C SER A 128 15.76 -6.47 4.81
N THR A 129 14.45 -6.57 4.55
CA THR A 129 13.75 -5.73 3.57
C THR A 129 13.76 -4.26 3.99
N ILE A 130 13.50 -3.98 5.28
CA ILE A 130 13.62 -2.63 5.85
C ILE A 130 15.03 -2.10 5.68
N PHE A 131 16.05 -2.82 6.17
CA PHE A 131 17.44 -2.38 6.09
C PHE A 131 17.89 -2.16 4.66
N TYR A 132 17.56 -3.07 3.74
CA TYR A 132 17.86 -2.93 2.32
C TYR A 132 17.27 -1.64 1.75
N SER A 133 15.98 -1.37 2.01
CA SER A 133 15.33 -0.14 1.52
C SER A 133 15.91 1.15 2.12
N ILE A 134 16.36 1.13 3.39
CA ILE A 134 17.04 2.27 4.02
C ILE A 134 18.42 2.48 3.40
N LEU A 135 19.23 1.43 3.26
CA LEU A 135 20.57 1.51 2.69
C LEU A 135 20.56 2.10 1.28
N LEU A 136 19.60 1.70 0.46
CA LEU A 136 19.41 2.31 -0.86
C LEU A 136 19.02 3.79 -0.77
N THR A 137 18.32 4.20 0.29
CA THR A 137 17.85 5.59 0.51
C THR A 137 18.97 6.56 0.87
N ILE A 138 19.92 6.14 1.71
CA ILE A 138 20.96 7.01 2.28
C ILE A 138 21.67 7.91 1.24
N PRO A 139 22.14 7.42 0.08
CA PRO A 139 22.85 8.26 -0.88
C PRO A 139 22.02 9.44 -1.39
N PHE A 140 20.69 9.33 -1.40
CA PHE A 140 19.79 10.31 -2.00
C PHE A 140 19.28 11.35 -1.01
N VAL A 141 19.41 11.11 0.29
CA VAL A 141 19.04 12.08 1.33
C VAL A 141 19.94 13.32 1.27
N PHE A 142 21.19 13.16 0.80
CA PHE A 142 22.21 14.21 0.81
C PHE A 142 22.48 14.84 -0.57
N ILE A 143 21.89 14.31 -1.64
CA ILE A 143 22.05 14.86 -3.00
C ILE A 143 21.03 15.98 -3.21
N THR A 144 21.48 17.14 -3.69
CA THR A 144 20.58 18.26 -4.05
C THR A 144 19.66 17.84 -5.20
N LYS A 145 18.35 18.00 -5.03
CA LYS A 145 17.30 17.52 -5.95
C LYS A 145 17.42 18.06 -7.38
N GLU A 146 17.95 19.27 -7.52
CA GLU A 146 18.05 19.96 -8.80
C GLU A 146 19.51 20.29 -9.09
N HIS A 147 20.00 19.75 -10.20
CA HIS A 147 21.24 20.22 -10.82
C HIS A 147 20.86 20.70 -12.22
N HIS A 148 20.99 22.01 -12.47
CA HIS A 148 20.68 22.62 -13.78
C HIS A 148 19.25 22.38 -14.32
N GLY A 149 18.23 22.43 -13.45
CA GLY A 149 16.83 22.21 -13.85
C GLY A 149 16.46 20.76 -14.21
N PHE A 150 17.42 19.83 -14.09
CA PHE A 150 17.17 18.41 -14.22
C PHE A 150 16.91 17.81 -12.83
N ASP A 151 15.73 17.21 -12.65
CA ASP A 151 15.40 16.45 -11.46
C ASP A 151 16.07 15.07 -11.55
N TYR A 152 17.35 15.04 -11.18
CA TYR A 152 18.18 13.82 -11.16
C TYR A 152 17.52 12.72 -10.32
N TYR A 153 16.82 13.11 -9.25
CA TYR A 153 16.13 12.18 -8.40
C TYR A 153 14.97 11.49 -9.13
N ALA A 154 14.08 12.25 -9.77
CA ALA A 154 12.99 11.68 -10.57
C ALA A 154 13.52 10.76 -11.68
N PHE A 155 14.66 11.10 -12.29
CA PHE A 155 15.31 10.24 -13.27
C PHE A 155 15.80 8.91 -12.70
N THR A 156 16.53 8.94 -11.60
CA THR A 156 17.00 7.71 -10.95
C THR A 156 15.84 6.85 -10.45
N MET A 157 14.77 7.42 -9.88
CA MET A 157 13.56 6.67 -9.51
C MET A 157 12.90 6.00 -10.72
N ASN A 158 12.82 6.67 -11.86
CA ASN A 158 12.22 6.08 -13.05
C ASN A 158 13.06 4.90 -13.56
N ILE A 159 14.40 5.02 -13.58
CA ILE A 159 15.29 3.90 -13.90
C ILE A 159 15.10 2.73 -12.92
N GLU A 160 15.11 3.02 -11.62
CA GLU A 160 14.90 2.00 -10.58
C GLU A 160 13.54 1.31 -10.78
N THR A 161 12.47 2.07 -11.03
CA THR A 161 11.14 1.53 -11.28
C THR A 161 11.15 0.58 -12.47
N VAL A 162 11.80 0.95 -13.59
CA VAL A 162 11.92 0.08 -14.77
C VAL A 162 12.64 -1.21 -14.42
N ILE A 163 13.73 -1.15 -13.66
CA ILE A 163 14.46 -2.34 -13.21
C ILE A 163 13.55 -3.24 -12.35
N TYR A 164 12.82 -2.67 -11.38
CA TYR A 164 11.89 -3.41 -10.54
C TYR A 164 10.74 -4.04 -11.35
N LEU A 165 10.21 -3.35 -12.35
CA LEU A 165 9.18 -3.87 -13.27
C LEU A 165 9.73 -5.06 -14.07
N LEU A 166 10.93 -4.95 -14.64
CA LEU A 166 11.58 -6.04 -15.39
C LEU A 166 11.84 -7.26 -14.50
N LEU A 167 12.35 -7.06 -13.28
CA LEU A 167 12.55 -8.13 -12.30
C LEU A 167 11.22 -8.80 -11.92
N THR A 168 10.16 -8.03 -11.73
CA THR A 168 8.82 -8.53 -11.40
C THR A 168 8.24 -9.38 -12.54
N ILE A 169 8.39 -8.92 -13.79
CA ILE A 169 7.98 -9.67 -14.99
C ILE A 169 8.78 -10.97 -15.08
N TYR A 170 10.09 -10.91 -14.87
CA TYR A 170 10.97 -12.07 -14.90
C TYR A 170 10.57 -13.12 -13.83
N LEU A 171 10.38 -12.72 -12.57
CA LEU A 171 9.89 -13.59 -11.50
C LEU A 171 8.48 -14.15 -11.79
N GLY A 172 7.62 -13.36 -12.45
CA GLY A 172 6.32 -13.81 -12.94
C GLY A 172 6.44 -14.94 -13.96
N ARG A 173 7.35 -14.81 -14.94
CA ARG A 173 7.64 -15.87 -15.92
C ARG A 173 8.17 -17.14 -15.24
N LEU A 174 9.13 -17.00 -14.33
CA LEU A 174 9.69 -18.13 -13.57
C LEU A 174 8.64 -18.85 -12.70
N THR A 175 7.73 -18.09 -12.10
CA THR A 175 6.59 -18.64 -11.35
C THR A 175 5.70 -19.47 -12.29
N LYS A 176 5.33 -18.94 -13.47
CA LYS A 176 4.51 -19.66 -14.46
C LYS A 176 5.15 -20.97 -14.90
N LEU A 177 6.47 -20.98 -15.13
CA LEU A 177 7.21 -22.20 -15.48
C LEU A 177 7.20 -23.22 -14.34
N SER A 178 7.37 -22.76 -13.09
CA SER A 178 7.37 -23.63 -11.90
C SER A 178 6.00 -24.26 -11.65
N LEU A 179 4.91 -23.53 -11.93
CA LEU A 179 3.54 -24.01 -11.78
C LEU A 179 3.17 -25.13 -12.74
N LYS A 180 3.80 -25.22 -13.92
CA LYS A 180 3.54 -26.31 -14.88
C LYS A 180 3.79 -27.70 -14.29
N LYS A 181 4.66 -27.79 -13.27
CA LYS A 181 5.02 -29.03 -12.57
C LYS A 181 4.17 -29.32 -11.32
N ARG A 182 3.13 -28.52 -11.05
CA ARG A 182 2.33 -28.58 -9.82
C ARG A 182 0.90 -29.02 -10.11
N SER A 183 0.19 -29.45 -9.06
CA SER A 183 -1.22 -29.85 -9.15
C SER A 183 -2.11 -28.65 -9.51
N LYS A 184 -3.24 -28.91 -10.18
CA LYS A 184 -4.22 -27.87 -10.57
C LYS A 184 -4.72 -27.05 -9.37
N ARG A 185 -5.05 -27.72 -8.26
CA ARG A 185 -5.48 -27.06 -7.01
C ARG A 185 -4.44 -26.07 -6.48
N PHE A 186 -3.16 -26.44 -6.55
CA PHE A 186 -2.07 -25.55 -6.13
C PHE A 186 -1.93 -24.35 -7.07
N ALA A 187 -2.02 -24.58 -8.38
CA ALA A 187 -2.00 -23.51 -9.38
C ALA A 187 -3.15 -22.51 -9.20
N GLU A 188 -4.35 -22.97 -8.83
CA GLU A 188 -5.50 -22.11 -8.50
C GLU A 188 -5.24 -21.23 -7.27
N SER A 189 -4.56 -21.75 -6.24
CA SER A 189 -4.19 -20.95 -5.06
C SER A 189 -3.20 -19.84 -5.44
N ILE A 190 -2.17 -20.15 -6.24
CA ILE A 190 -1.24 -19.14 -6.76
C ILE A 190 -1.93 -18.15 -7.70
N LYS A 191 -2.97 -18.56 -8.45
CA LYS A 191 -3.74 -17.64 -9.30
C LYS A 191 -4.39 -16.51 -8.48
N LYS A 192 -4.86 -16.78 -7.25
CA LYS A 192 -5.37 -15.73 -6.36
C LYS A 192 -4.28 -14.74 -5.96
N LEU A 193 -3.09 -15.24 -5.65
CA LEU A 193 -1.92 -14.42 -5.35
C LEU A 193 -1.45 -13.59 -6.57
N ASN A 194 -1.58 -14.14 -7.78
CA ASN A 194 -1.28 -13.41 -9.01
C ASN A 194 -2.17 -12.19 -9.18
N ASN A 195 -3.47 -12.30 -8.89
CA ASN A 195 -4.39 -11.16 -9.02
C ASN A 195 -3.95 -9.99 -8.12
N TYR A 196 -3.56 -10.29 -6.88
CA TYR A 196 -3.02 -9.27 -5.97
C TYR A 196 -1.79 -8.59 -6.58
N ILE A 197 -0.81 -9.38 -7.04
CA ILE A 197 0.44 -8.86 -7.60
C ILE A 197 0.19 -8.07 -8.90
N TYR A 198 -0.80 -8.44 -9.71
CA TYR A 198 -1.16 -7.68 -10.91
C TYR A 198 -1.75 -6.32 -10.57
N CYS A 199 -2.61 -6.24 -9.55
CA CYS A 199 -3.12 -4.95 -9.07
C CYS A 199 -1.99 -4.10 -8.49
N ASP A 200 -1.09 -4.69 -7.71
CA ASP A 200 0.07 -4.01 -7.14
C ASP A 200 1.03 -3.48 -8.22
N LEU A 201 1.28 -4.30 -9.26
CA LEU A 201 2.08 -3.92 -10.43
C LEU A 201 1.42 -2.77 -11.22
N PHE A 202 0.09 -2.79 -11.36
CA PHE A 202 -0.64 -1.70 -12.00
C PHE A 202 -0.46 -0.38 -11.23
N ILE A 203 -0.53 -0.42 -9.90
CA ILE A 203 -0.28 0.76 -9.06
C ILE A 203 1.15 1.28 -9.21
N HIS A 204 2.15 0.40 -9.31
CA HIS A 204 3.53 0.82 -9.61
C HIS A 204 3.66 1.39 -11.03
N GLY A 205 2.85 0.92 -11.99
CA GLY A 205 2.72 1.55 -13.31
C GLY A 205 2.15 2.97 -13.20
N VAL A 206 1.09 3.17 -12.42
CA VAL A 206 0.54 4.50 -12.11
C VAL A 206 1.59 5.37 -11.44
N ALA A 207 2.39 4.83 -10.51
CA ALA A 207 3.50 5.53 -9.88
C ALA A 207 4.52 6.02 -10.91
N PHE A 208 4.95 5.13 -11.80
CA PHE A 208 5.91 5.44 -12.85
C PHE A 208 5.42 6.61 -13.71
N PHE A 209 4.20 6.52 -14.26
CA PHE A 209 3.66 7.57 -15.11
C PHE A 209 3.31 8.85 -14.33
N GLY A 210 2.83 8.72 -13.09
CA GLY A 210 2.48 9.84 -12.23
C GLY A 210 3.67 10.66 -11.74
N VAL A 211 4.88 10.08 -11.71
CA VAL A 211 6.14 10.81 -11.47
C VAL A 211 6.76 11.29 -12.79
N MET A 212 6.84 10.41 -13.79
CA MET A 212 7.49 10.71 -15.07
C MET A 212 6.79 11.83 -15.85
N ILE A 213 5.46 11.80 -15.96
CA ILE A 213 4.73 12.79 -16.77
C ILE A 213 4.94 14.21 -16.23
N PRO A 214 4.67 14.52 -14.94
CA PRO A 214 4.83 15.87 -14.42
C PRO A 214 6.27 16.37 -14.44
N LYS A 215 7.25 15.50 -14.14
CA LYS A 215 8.66 15.91 -13.98
C LYS A 215 9.48 15.89 -15.27
N MET A 216 9.08 15.13 -16.29
CA MET A 216 9.90 14.93 -17.50
C MET A 216 9.23 15.26 -18.82
N LEU A 217 7.88 15.21 -18.89
CA LEU A 217 7.17 15.37 -20.17
C LEU A 217 6.33 16.65 -20.20
N SER A 218 5.78 17.06 -19.07
CA SER A 218 4.87 18.20 -18.98
C SER A 218 5.59 19.51 -18.64
N PHE A 219 6.50 19.97 -19.52
CA PHE A 219 7.27 21.20 -19.30
C PHE A 219 6.40 22.46 -19.16
N GLU A 220 5.24 22.49 -19.83
CA GLU A 220 4.32 23.62 -19.86
C GLU A 220 3.43 23.73 -18.61
N TRP A 221 3.36 22.68 -17.78
CA TRP A 221 2.53 22.71 -16.57
C TRP A 221 3.15 23.58 -15.50
N THR A 222 2.31 24.29 -14.74
CA THR A 222 2.77 25.05 -13.57
C THR A 222 3.36 24.11 -12.53
N GLU A 223 4.36 24.57 -11.77
CA GLU A 223 4.96 23.78 -10.68
C GLU A 223 3.91 23.35 -9.65
N GLU A 224 2.90 24.18 -9.39
CA GLU A 224 1.75 23.84 -8.55
C GLU A 224 0.99 22.60 -9.08
N THR A 225 0.73 22.55 -10.39
CA THR A 225 0.06 21.40 -11.02
C THR A 225 0.92 20.14 -10.93
N LYS A 226 2.23 20.27 -11.16
CA LYS A 226 3.17 19.15 -11.07
C LYS A 226 3.24 18.59 -9.65
N ASP A 227 3.36 19.46 -8.65
CA ASP A 227 3.39 19.09 -7.23
C ASP A 227 2.06 18.48 -6.78
N TYR A 228 0.93 18.99 -7.27
CA TYR A 228 -0.38 18.42 -7.01
C TYR A 228 -0.49 16.96 -7.50
N ILE A 229 -0.12 16.71 -8.76
CA ILE A 229 -0.18 15.37 -9.35
C ILE A 229 0.81 14.42 -8.66
N LEU A 230 2.02 14.90 -8.34
CA LEU A 230 3.02 14.12 -7.64
C LEU A 230 2.52 13.71 -6.25
N THR A 231 1.96 14.65 -5.48
CA THR A 231 1.46 14.37 -4.13
C THR A 231 0.24 13.43 -4.18
N PHE A 232 -0.67 13.61 -5.15
CA PHE A 232 -1.79 12.69 -5.37
C PHE A 232 -1.31 11.27 -5.72
N THR A 233 -0.30 11.17 -6.59
CA THR A 233 0.30 9.89 -6.99
C THR A 233 0.88 9.17 -5.76
N VAL A 234 1.63 9.88 -4.92
CA VAL A 234 2.20 9.33 -3.68
C VAL A 234 1.11 8.81 -2.73
N ASP A 235 0.01 9.54 -2.56
CA ASP A 235 -1.11 9.09 -1.73
C ASP A 235 -1.76 7.82 -2.28
N ALA A 236 -2.02 7.80 -3.59
CA ALA A 236 -2.66 6.67 -4.24
C ALA A 236 -1.82 5.40 -4.05
N ILE A 237 -0.50 5.49 -4.16
CA ILE A 237 0.41 4.36 -3.96
C ILE A 237 0.44 3.94 -2.49
N ASN A 238 0.63 4.89 -1.57
CA ASN A 238 0.67 4.59 -0.14
C ASN A 238 -0.63 3.91 0.32
N LEU A 239 -1.78 4.35 -0.16
CA LEU A 239 -3.06 3.83 0.32
C LEU A 239 -3.56 2.62 -0.51
N ALA A 240 -2.96 2.34 -1.67
CA ALA A 240 -3.40 1.30 -2.58
C ALA A 240 -3.46 -0.10 -1.96
N SER A 241 -2.48 -0.49 -1.14
CA SER A 241 -2.37 -1.84 -0.57
C SER A 241 -3.64 -2.28 0.15
N THR A 242 -4.28 -1.35 0.87
CA THR A 242 -5.55 -1.55 1.56
C THR A 242 -6.70 -1.80 0.58
N TYR A 243 -6.77 -1.05 -0.52
CA TYR A 243 -7.79 -1.25 -1.55
C TYR A 243 -7.56 -2.53 -2.36
N ILE A 244 -6.32 -2.84 -2.70
CA ILE A 244 -5.94 -4.05 -3.45
C ILE A 244 -6.41 -5.29 -2.70
N ILE A 245 -6.15 -5.41 -1.39
CA ILE A 245 -6.57 -6.60 -0.65
C ILE A 245 -8.09 -6.74 -0.58
N ILE A 246 -8.83 -5.63 -0.46
CA ILE A 246 -10.31 -5.64 -0.48
C ILE A 246 -10.82 -6.10 -1.85
N ILE A 247 -10.24 -5.60 -2.94
CA ILE A 247 -10.64 -5.96 -4.31
C ILE A 247 -10.31 -7.43 -4.61
N CYS A 248 -9.16 -7.93 -4.17
CA CYS A 248 -8.70 -9.28 -4.50
C CYS A 248 -9.26 -10.37 -3.58
N ASP A 249 -9.53 -10.09 -2.30
CA ASP A 249 -9.95 -11.11 -1.33
C ASP A 249 -11.46 -11.07 -1.04
N SER A 250 -12.18 -12.07 -1.58
CA SER A 250 -13.61 -12.21 -1.36
C SER A 250 -13.99 -12.52 0.09
N ASN A 251 -13.10 -13.13 0.88
CA ASN A 251 -13.35 -13.39 2.29
C ASN A 251 -13.31 -12.12 3.12
N LEU A 252 -12.37 -11.23 2.81
CA LEU A 252 -12.27 -9.92 3.45
C LEU A 252 -13.50 -9.07 3.10
N ARG A 253 -13.93 -9.07 1.84
CA ARG A 253 -15.19 -8.40 1.43
C ARG A 253 -16.41 -8.94 2.16
N LYS A 254 -16.52 -10.26 2.34
CA LYS A 254 -17.62 -10.84 3.13
C LYS A 254 -17.61 -10.33 4.56
N ILE A 255 -16.43 -10.20 5.20
CA ILE A 255 -16.35 -9.68 6.56
C ILE A 255 -16.76 -8.21 6.62
N LEU A 256 -16.28 -7.39 5.68
CA LEU A 256 -16.57 -5.95 5.62
C LEU A 256 -18.04 -5.64 5.27
N PHE A 257 -18.62 -6.38 4.31
CA PHE A 257 -19.95 -6.07 3.76
C PHE A 257 -21.08 -7.01 4.23
N CYS A 258 -20.82 -8.19 4.80
CA CYS A 258 -21.90 -9.05 5.32
C CYS A 258 -22.28 -8.74 6.77
N HIS A 259 -21.46 -8.03 7.55
CA HIS A 259 -21.90 -7.57 8.87
C HIS A 259 -23.03 -6.54 8.79
N THR A 260 -23.13 -5.80 7.69
CA THR A 260 -24.22 -4.84 7.43
C THR A 260 -25.57 -5.51 7.17
N LYS A 261 -25.61 -6.78 6.73
CA LYS A 261 -26.87 -7.51 6.50
C LYS A 261 -27.44 -8.21 7.73
N LYS A 262 -26.62 -8.50 8.76
CA LYS A 262 -27.13 -9.15 9.99
C LYS A 262 -27.68 -8.17 11.01
N LEU A 263 -27.20 -6.91 11.04
CA LEU A 263 -27.73 -5.89 11.96
C LEU A 263 -29.12 -5.38 11.57
N THR A 264 -29.47 -5.37 10.28
CA THR A 264 -30.81 -4.94 9.83
C THR A 264 -31.88 -5.98 10.13
N THR A 265 -31.54 -7.27 10.18
CA THR A 265 -32.49 -8.34 10.58
C THR A 265 -32.70 -8.45 12.08
N SER A 266 -31.69 -8.13 12.92
CA SER A 266 -31.86 -8.19 14.38
C SER A 266 -32.55 -6.95 14.97
N VAL A 267 -32.55 -5.81 14.26
CA VAL A 267 -33.27 -4.59 14.69
C VAL A 267 -34.73 -4.58 14.21
N PHE A 268 -35.07 -5.32 13.14
CA PHE A 268 -36.46 -5.53 12.70
C PHE A 268 -37.16 -6.77 13.30
N GLN A 269 -36.45 -7.64 14.03
CA GLN A 269 -37.05 -8.79 14.73
C GLN A 269 -37.37 -8.53 16.22
N VAL A 270 -37.12 -7.33 16.74
CA VAL A 270 -37.51 -6.92 18.11
C VAL A 270 -38.88 -6.21 18.14
N SER A 271 -39.56 -6.06 17.00
CA SER A 271 -40.88 -5.40 16.91
C SER A 271 -41.98 -6.26 16.27
N ALA A 272 -41.80 -7.58 16.21
CA ALA A 272 -42.85 -8.52 15.82
C ALA A 272 -42.99 -9.61 16.90
N VAL A 273 -43.53 -9.23 18.06
CA VAL A 273 -44.08 -10.19 19.03
C VAL A 273 -45.43 -10.65 18.46
N PRO A 274 -45.59 -11.93 18.07
CA PRO A 274 -46.92 -12.45 17.80
C PRO A 274 -47.63 -12.59 19.15
N VAL A 275 -48.72 -11.85 19.31
CA VAL A 275 -49.65 -11.86 20.46
C VAL A 275 -50.29 -13.25 20.69
N SER A 276 -49.99 -14.24 19.85
CA SER A 276 -50.51 -15.61 19.92
C SER A 276 -49.74 -16.57 20.85
N LYS A 277 -48.90 -16.06 21.77
CA LYS A 277 -48.35 -16.88 22.89
C LYS A 277 -48.83 -16.42 24.28
N LEU A 278 -49.84 -15.55 24.31
CA LEU A 278 -50.70 -15.38 25.47
C LEU A 278 -51.73 -16.50 25.46
N ILE A 279 -51.79 -17.27 26.56
CA ILE A 279 -52.93 -18.13 26.96
C ILE A 279 -53.01 -19.47 26.23
N VAL A 280 -52.41 -20.53 26.81
CA VAL A 280 -53.04 -21.84 27.15
C VAL A 280 -52.11 -22.57 28.14
N SER A 281 -52.55 -22.72 29.39
CA SER A 281 -52.06 -23.64 30.44
C SER A 281 -52.69 -25.04 30.27
N PRO A 282 -52.54 -26.03 31.17
CA PRO A 282 -51.42 -26.51 32.00
C PRO A 282 -51.15 -28.03 31.80
N GLN A 283 -49.98 -28.51 32.21
CA GLN A 283 -49.78 -29.83 32.84
C GLN A 283 -48.82 -29.65 34.01
#